data_AF-A0A7S4RYP3-F1
#
_entry.id   AF-A0A7S4RYP3-F1
#
_cell.length_a   1.000
_cell.length_b   1.000
_cell.length_c   1.000
_cell.angle_alpha   90.00
_cell.angle_beta   90.00
_cell.angle_gamma   90.00
#
_symmetry.space_group_name_H-M   'P 1'
#
loop_
_entity.id
_entity.type
_entity.pdbx_description
1 polymer ?
#
loop_
_entity_poly.entity_id
_entity_poly.type
_entity_poly.pdbx_seq_one_letter_code
_entity_poly.pdbx_strand_id
1 'polypeptide(L)'
;MAVRTSFGACLLSLALHARAQIRVMAPESLVQQFADTRGRIDGSTATFGAPFYGERILGRLVWGDSPTNRHHCKDDDYTVPALDQVQGKNENEVRLINIIMVRRGDCSFVTKVKVARAKGAHAVIIVDKEESVLSAKDIRKVIVADDGYGSTIDIPSMLIAKEEGKLLIEAAKTSQVIVELAWDVPTNHVVVMDLWMSSASSESLRFLQEFSPKRKALNEKVKFVPHYHVFSMSSAQDANDLCSDGSAEFCAEDPDGSGYITGRMVLDEDVRQLCIHQLTKVKRTDLDSTAGSESEPVATMEYAEKFWNYVEAMLASCPLDAAKEPRFGRACSENLMRKVGIDVDSVNKCMAETRDEKLKAEREYIAWSPRALRINGWRYRGTLDADLVTRAICAGFIKQPPACASLVEPVNHFKRVERPSSGGVNLTMFLTALIGVSLTILGALALYKRSLTRHIHSALREEVMLEVQAQMDSYKQLS
;
A
#
# COMPACT_ATOMS: atom_id res chain seq x y z
N MET A 1 26.83 55.50 -2.61
CA MET A 1 26.47 54.72 -3.80
C MET A 1 27.39 53.50 -3.84
N ALA A 2 26.92 52.35 -3.32
CA ALA A 2 27.54 51.04 -3.52
C ALA A 2 26.55 49.98 -3.01
N VAL A 3 25.83 49.36 -3.94
CA VAL A 3 24.93 48.23 -3.70
C VAL A 3 25.80 46.98 -3.58
N ARG A 4 25.74 46.27 -2.46
CA ARG A 4 26.26 44.89 -2.34
C ARG A 4 25.09 43.93 -2.52
N THR A 5 24.92 43.45 -3.73
CA THR A 5 24.06 42.31 -4.06
C THR A 5 24.75 41.02 -3.60
N SER A 6 24.18 40.36 -2.60
CA SER A 6 24.59 39.03 -2.18
C SER A 6 23.95 38.01 -3.12
N PHE A 7 24.74 37.45 -4.04
CA PHE A 7 24.33 36.29 -4.83
C PHE A 7 24.26 35.07 -3.90
N GLY A 8 23.04 34.69 -3.52
CA GLY A 8 22.78 33.38 -2.91
C GLY A 8 23.05 32.30 -3.94
N ALA A 9 24.12 31.52 -3.73
CA ALA A 9 24.37 30.31 -4.47
C ALA A 9 23.25 29.31 -4.17
N CYS A 10 22.30 29.19 -5.09
CA CYS A 10 21.29 28.14 -5.09
C CYS A 10 22.04 26.82 -5.34
N LEU A 11 22.39 26.12 -4.26
CA LEU A 11 22.78 24.72 -4.31
C LEU A 11 21.59 23.94 -4.89
N LEU A 12 21.60 23.74 -6.20
CA LEU A 12 20.80 22.70 -6.84
C LEU A 12 21.25 21.37 -6.24
N SER A 13 20.57 20.94 -5.18
CA SER A 13 20.51 19.55 -4.78
C SER A 13 19.98 18.79 -6.00
N LEU A 14 20.89 18.19 -6.76
CA LEU A 14 20.57 17.16 -7.73
C LEU A 14 19.84 16.07 -6.96
N ALA A 15 18.51 16.11 -6.99
CA ALA A 15 17.69 15.02 -6.50
C ALA A 15 18.03 13.81 -7.37
N LEU A 16 18.95 12.98 -6.90
CA LEU A 16 19.12 11.62 -7.39
C LEU A 16 17.79 10.94 -7.14
N HIS A 17 16.96 10.91 -8.17
CA HIS A 17 15.76 10.11 -8.15
C HIS A 17 16.22 8.66 -8.01
N ALA A 18 15.94 8.07 -6.87
CA ALA A 18 16.04 6.64 -6.65
C ALA A 18 15.17 5.91 -7.69
N ARG A 19 15.81 5.01 -8.44
CA ARG A 19 15.25 4.36 -9.63
C ARG A 19 15.40 2.85 -9.51
N ALA A 20 14.40 2.15 -9.99
CA ALA A 20 14.55 0.75 -10.33
C ALA A 20 15.40 0.70 -11.59
N GLN A 21 16.57 0.10 -11.50
CA GLN A 21 17.54 0.07 -12.59
C GLN A 21 17.89 -1.37 -12.93
N ILE A 22 17.99 -1.62 -14.23
CA ILE A 22 18.65 -2.80 -14.79
C ILE A 22 19.98 -2.30 -15.33
N ARG A 23 21.07 -2.96 -15.00
CA ARG A 23 22.35 -2.75 -15.66
C ARG A 23 22.73 -4.00 -16.44
N VAL A 24 22.91 -3.86 -17.75
CA VAL A 24 23.42 -4.96 -18.58
C VAL A 24 24.88 -5.21 -18.25
N MET A 25 25.22 -6.46 -17.92
CA MET A 25 26.57 -6.88 -17.54
C MET A 25 27.20 -7.76 -18.63
N ALA A 26 26.40 -8.57 -19.33
CA ALA A 26 26.84 -9.43 -20.45
C ALA A 26 25.66 -9.70 -21.41
N PRO A 27 25.91 -9.98 -22.71
CA PRO A 27 27.22 -9.98 -23.38
C PRO A 27 27.72 -8.55 -23.67
N GLU A 28 29.03 -8.39 -23.93
CA GLU A 28 29.64 -7.07 -24.20
C GLU A 28 28.99 -6.35 -25.38
N SER A 29 28.58 -7.09 -26.42
CA SER A 29 27.86 -6.56 -27.58
C SER A 29 26.54 -5.87 -27.21
N LEU A 30 25.84 -6.36 -26.19
CA LEU A 30 24.62 -5.73 -25.69
C LEU A 30 24.94 -4.55 -24.78
N VAL A 31 25.99 -4.64 -23.95
CA VAL A 31 26.46 -3.53 -23.11
C VAL A 31 26.78 -2.30 -23.97
N GLN A 32 27.43 -2.50 -25.11
CA GLN A 32 27.78 -1.42 -26.06
C GLN A 32 26.53 -0.74 -26.66
N GLN A 33 25.42 -1.45 -26.84
CA GLN A 33 24.15 -0.84 -27.31
C GLN A 33 23.54 0.12 -26.28
N PHE A 34 23.94 0.02 -25.02
CA PHE A 34 23.53 0.91 -23.93
C PHE A 34 24.68 1.80 -23.43
N ALA A 35 25.69 2.07 -24.27
CA ALA A 35 26.86 2.86 -23.87
C ALA A 35 26.48 4.26 -23.36
N ASP A 36 25.50 4.91 -23.99
CA ASP A 36 25.01 6.26 -23.65
C ASP A 36 24.45 6.33 -22.21
N THR A 37 23.90 5.23 -21.71
CA THR A 37 23.36 5.12 -20.34
C THR A 37 24.31 4.37 -19.41
N ARG A 38 25.54 4.06 -19.86
CA ARG A 38 26.51 3.20 -19.14
C ARG A 38 25.93 1.82 -18.78
N GLY A 39 25.14 1.26 -19.69
CA GLY A 39 24.48 -0.03 -19.54
C GLY A 39 23.18 0.02 -18.74
N ARG A 40 22.69 1.20 -18.35
CA ARG A 40 21.52 1.34 -17.45
C ARG A 40 20.22 1.49 -18.22
N ILE A 41 19.21 0.76 -17.78
CA ILE A 41 17.82 0.84 -18.22
C ILE A 41 16.99 1.18 -16.99
N ASP A 42 16.24 2.27 -17.06
CA ASP A 42 15.41 2.72 -15.95
C ASP A 42 13.99 2.16 -16.12
N GLY A 43 13.51 1.47 -15.09
CA GLY A 43 12.17 0.88 -15.06
C GLY A 43 11.23 1.53 -14.05
N SER A 44 9.99 1.05 -14.05
CA SER A 44 8.97 1.38 -13.07
C SER A 44 8.65 0.17 -12.20
N THR A 45 8.91 0.26 -10.90
CA THR A 45 8.63 -0.82 -9.94
C THR A 45 7.12 -1.06 -9.79
N ALA A 46 6.74 -2.34 -9.73
CA ALA A 46 5.41 -2.77 -9.31
C ALA A 46 5.06 -2.34 -7.88
N THR A 47 3.78 -2.10 -7.63
CA THR A 47 3.27 -1.79 -6.30
C THR A 47 2.95 -3.03 -5.46
N PHE A 48 3.40 -4.19 -5.93
CA PHE A 48 3.22 -5.52 -5.33
C PHE A 48 4.52 -6.32 -5.46
N GLY A 49 4.62 -7.44 -4.73
CA GLY A 49 5.87 -8.20 -4.59
C GLY A 49 6.85 -7.55 -3.62
N ALA A 50 8.07 -8.10 -3.53
CA ALA A 50 9.11 -7.61 -2.62
C ALA A 50 10.36 -7.15 -3.39
N PRO A 51 10.50 -5.83 -3.68
CA PRO A 51 11.73 -5.26 -4.21
C PRO A 51 12.95 -5.53 -3.34
N PHE A 52 14.11 -5.75 -3.97
CA PHE A 52 15.39 -5.98 -3.30
C PHE A 52 16.04 -4.65 -2.88
N TYR A 53 15.37 -3.88 -2.01
CA TYR A 53 15.88 -2.59 -1.55
C TYR A 53 17.23 -2.74 -0.83
N GLY A 54 18.20 -1.94 -1.24
CA GLY A 54 19.55 -1.95 -0.66
C GLY A 54 20.47 -3.08 -1.15
N GLU A 55 19.99 -3.93 -2.06
CA GLU A 55 20.77 -5.02 -2.65
C GLU A 55 20.97 -4.81 -4.15
N ARG A 56 22.09 -5.29 -4.69
CA ARG A 56 22.35 -5.38 -6.13
C ARG A 56 22.42 -6.85 -6.49
N ILE A 57 21.46 -7.33 -7.29
CA ILE A 57 21.28 -8.75 -7.55
C ILE A 57 21.62 -9.07 -9.00
N LEU A 58 22.56 -9.99 -9.20
CA LEU A 58 22.88 -10.51 -10.53
C LEU A 58 21.92 -11.63 -10.91
N GLY A 59 21.38 -11.54 -12.12
CA GLY A 59 20.54 -12.58 -12.67
C GLY A 59 20.71 -12.74 -14.17
N ARG A 60 20.36 -13.93 -14.65
CA ARG A 60 20.27 -14.20 -16.07
C ARG A 60 18.87 -13.86 -16.56
N LEU A 61 18.77 -13.21 -17.71
CA LEU A 61 17.50 -13.01 -18.39
C LEU A 61 17.06 -14.32 -19.02
N VAL A 62 15.78 -14.64 -18.86
CA VAL A 62 15.16 -15.82 -19.45
C VAL A 62 13.95 -15.35 -20.25
N TRP A 63 13.96 -15.70 -21.53
CA TRP A 63 12.88 -15.41 -22.46
C TRP A 63 12.29 -16.72 -22.98
N GLY A 64 10.97 -16.76 -23.07
CA GLY A 64 10.21 -17.80 -23.76
C GLY A 64 9.15 -17.13 -24.62
N ASP A 65 9.02 -17.51 -25.88
CA ASP A 65 7.95 -17.00 -26.72
C ASP A 65 6.59 -17.46 -26.19
N SER A 66 5.56 -16.64 -26.40
CA SER A 66 4.16 -16.95 -26.07
C SER A 66 3.53 -17.66 -27.26
N PRO A 67 3.40 -19.01 -27.27
CA PRO A 67 3.01 -19.76 -28.46
C PRO A 67 1.56 -19.48 -28.88
N THR A 68 0.69 -19.10 -27.93
CA THR A 68 -0.71 -18.75 -28.20
C THR A 68 -0.89 -17.25 -28.43
N ASN A 69 0.21 -16.48 -28.42
CA ASN A 69 0.24 -15.03 -28.57
C ASN A 69 -0.68 -14.30 -27.58
N ARG A 70 -0.83 -14.84 -26.35
CA ARG A 70 -1.61 -14.26 -25.26
C ARG A 70 -0.75 -13.51 -24.24
N HIS A 71 0.38 -12.97 -24.71
CA HIS A 71 1.32 -12.15 -23.94
C HIS A 71 1.68 -12.74 -22.56
N HIS A 72 1.88 -14.06 -22.45
CA HIS A 72 2.34 -14.71 -21.21
C HIS A 72 1.32 -14.70 -20.05
N CYS A 73 0.02 -14.71 -20.38
CA CYS A 73 -1.04 -14.64 -19.39
C CYS A 73 -1.44 -15.98 -18.77
N LYS A 74 -0.96 -17.10 -19.31
CA LYS A 74 -1.32 -18.44 -18.84
C LYS A 74 -0.09 -19.35 -18.74
N ASP A 75 -0.19 -20.37 -17.90
CA ASP A 75 0.89 -21.33 -17.67
C ASP A 75 1.23 -22.16 -18.92
N ASP A 76 0.24 -22.49 -19.75
CA ASP A 76 0.41 -23.21 -21.02
C ASP A 76 0.95 -22.32 -22.15
N ASP A 77 0.70 -21.01 -22.05
CA ASP A 77 1.17 -20.00 -22.98
C ASP A 77 2.61 -19.53 -22.71
N TYR A 78 3.29 -20.14 -21.74
CA TYR A 78 4.65 -19.74 -21.41
C TYR A 78 5.56 -20.91 -21.10
N THR A 79 6.37 -21.27 -22.10
CA THR A 79 7.43 -22.27 -21.96
C THR A 79 8.74 -21.57 -21.70
N VAL A 80 9.11 -21.52 -20.43
CA VAL A 80 10.42 -21.03 -19.99
C VAL A 80 11.40 -22.22 -20.12
N PRO A 81 12.56 -22.06 -20.77
CA PRO A 81 13.59 -23.09 -20.81
C PRO A 81 13.86 -23.62 -19.40
N ALA A 82 14.10 -24.93 -19.26
CA ALA A 82 14.42 -25.52 -17.97
C ALA A 82 15.55 -24.70 -17.35
N LEU A 83 15.24 -24.06 -16.22
CA LEU A 83 16.18 -23.19 -15.55
C LEU A 83 17.27 -24.12 -15.00
N ASP A 84 18.42 -24.18 -15.68
CA ASP A 84 19.54 -24.96 -15.18
C ASP A 84 19.73 -24.57 -13.73
N GLN A 85 19.56 -25.53 -12.83
CA GLN A 85 19.99 -25.33 -11.47
C GLN A 85 21.51 -25.31 -11.55
N VAL A 86 22.08 -24.14 -11.89
CA VAL A 86 23.45 -23.82 -11.56
C VAL A 86 23.47 -23.68 -10.05
N GLN A 87 23.28 -24.80 -9.37
CA GLN A 87 23.81 -25.01 -8.05
C GLN A 87 25.30 -24.88 -8.28
N GLY A 88 25.85 -23.72 -7.87
CA GLY A 88 27.28 -23.63 -7.69
C GLY A 88 27.69 -24.86 -6.89
N LYS A 89 28.43 -25.78 -7.52
CA LYS A 89 28.89 -26.99 -6.84
C LYS A 89 29.93 -26.65 -5.77
N ASN A 90 30.41 -25.39 -5.80
CA ASN A 90 31.36 -24.80 -4.88
C ASN A 90 30.77 -23.53 -4.23
N GLU A 91 31.14 -23.26 -2.98
CA GLU A 91 30.74 -22.06 -2.21
C GLU A 91 31.17 -20.72 -2.86
N ASN A 92 32.07 -20.74 -3.84
CA ASN A 92 32.62 -19.56 -4.52
C ASN A 92 31.99 -19.23 -5.88
N GLU A 93 30.96 -19.95 -6.32
CA GLU A 93 30.34 -19.72 -7.63
C GLU A 93 29.17 -18.72 -7.53
N VAL A 94 29.23 -17.62 -8.28
CA VAL A 94 28.20 -16.57 -8.28
C VAL A 94 26.87 -17.16 -8.77
N ARG A 95 25.93 -17.34 -7.84
CA ARG A 95 24.59 -17.87 -8.14
C ARG A 95 23.73 -16.79 -8.78
N LEU A 96 23.40 -16.97 -10.06
CA LEU A 96 22.52 -16.06 -10.80
C LEU A 96 21.06 -16.39 -10.54
N ILE A 97 20.26 -15.39 -10.19
CA ILE A 97 18.81 -15.57 -10.17
C ILE A 97 18.24 -15.63 -11.59
N ASN A 98 17.12 -16.33 -11.74
CA ASN A 98 16.33 -16.33 -12.98
C ASN A 98 15.44 -15.09 -13.05
N ILE A 99 15.70 -14.21 -14.01
CA ILE A 99 14.90 -13.02 -14.28
C ILE A 99 14.09 -13.27 -15.53
N ILE A 100 12.79 -13.44 -15.35
CA ILE A 100 11.89 -13.85 -16.41
C ILE A 100 11.32 -12.62 -17.11
N MET A 101 11.42 -12.58 -18.44
CA MET A 101 10.94 -11.47 -19.26
C MET A 101 9.58 -11.80 -19.88
N VAL A 102 8.62 -10.90 -19.71
CA VAL A 102 7.25 -11.04 -20.23
C VAL A 102 6.79 -9.76 -20.94
N ARG A 103 5.76 -9.87 -21.80
CA ARG A 103 5.16 -8.70 -22.47
C ARG A 103 3.91 -8.22 -21.78
N ARG A 104 3.72 -6.90 -21.74
CA ARG A 104 2.46 -6.28 -21.34
C ARG A 104 1.37 -6.51 -22.40
N GLY A 105 0.15 -6.83 -21.98
CA GLY A 105 -1.00 -7.12 -22.85
C GLY A 105 -1.92 -8.17 -22.24
N ASP A 106 -3.17 -8.27 -22.71
CA ASP A 106 -4.21 -9.30 -22.41
C ASP A 106 -4.65 -9.56 -20.95
N CYS A 107 -3.78 -9.39 -19.96
CA CYS A 107 -4.06 -9.62 -18.54
C CYS A 107 -3.30 -8.63 -17.66
N SER A 108 -3.63 -8.63 -16.36
CA SER A 108 -3.01 -7.76 -15.36
C SER A 108 -1.52 -8.06 -15.15
N PHE A 109 -0.79 -7.06 -14.62
CA PHE A 109 0.61 -7.23 -14.24
C PHE A 109 0.80 -8.34 -13.19
N VAL A 110 -0.10 -8.40 -12.19
CA VAL A 110 -0.09 -9.42 -11.14
C VAL A 110 -0.21 -10.82 -11.74
N THR A 111 -1.13 -11.01 -12.69
CA THR A 111 -1.32 -12.31 -13.37
C THR A 111 -0.04 -12.77 -14.06
N LYS A 112 0.64 -11.88 -14.80
CA LYS A 112 1.90 -12.20 -15.49
C LYS A 112 3.00 -12.60 -14.51
N VAL A 113 3.15 -11.82 -13.45
CA VAL A 113 4.19 -12.08 -12.43
C VAL A 113 3.88 -13.38 -11.68
N LYS A 114 2.60 -13.69 -11.44
CA LYS A 114 2.16 -14.96 -10.85
C LYS A 114 2.52 -16.17 -11.72
N VAL A 115 2.24 -16.11 -13.01
CA VAL A 115 2.60 -17.15 -13.99
C VAL A 115 4.11 -17.32 -14.06
N ALA A 116 4.86 -16.23 -14.24
CA ALA A 116 6.32 -16.24 -14.27
C ALA A 116 6.92 -16.83 -12.97
N ARG A 117 6.36 -16.46 -11.81
CA ARG A 117 6.75 -17.03 -10.51
C ARG A 117 6.54 -18.54 -10.47
N ALA A 118 5.38 -19.04 -10.93
CA ALA A 118 5.09 -20.48 -10.99
C ALA A 118 6.09 -21.23 -11.90
N LYS A 119 6.66 -20.55 -12.90
CA LYS A 119 7.72 -21.05 -13.79
C LYS A 119 9.13 -20.91 -13.23
N GLY A 120 9.31 -20.49 -11.98
CA GLY A 120 10.62 -20.38 -11.32
C GLY A 120 11.33 -19.04 -11.49
N ALA A 121 10.60 -17.98 -11.82
CA ALA A 121 11.12 -16.62 -11.73
C ALA A 121 11.49 -16.27 -10.28
N HIS A 122 12.62 -15.60 -10.12
CA HIS A 122 12.98 -14.91 -8.87
C HIS A 122 12.74 -13.40 -8.99
N ALA A 123 12.66 -12.87 -10.22
CA ALA A 123 12.26 -11.51 -10.53
C ALA A 123 11.64 -11.48 -11.94
N VAL A 124 10.84 -10.45 -12.24
CA VAL A 124 10.17 -10.32 -13.54
C VAL A 124 10.42 -8.94 -14.16
N ILE A 125 10.84 -8.93 -15.42
CA ILE A 125 10.88 -7.72 -16.24
C ILE A 125 9.69 -7.77 -17.20
N ILE A 126 8.83 -6.76 -17.10
CA ILE A 126 7.68 -6.59 -17.96
C ILE A 126 8.09 -5.60 -19.05
N VAL A 127 8.04 -6.00 -20.31
CA VAL A 127 8.31 -5.13 -21.46
C VAL A 127 6.99 -4.52 -21.90
N ASP A 128 6.96 -3.19 -22.08
CA ASP A 128 5.77 -2.49 -22.56
C ASP A 128 5.32 -3.00 -23.95
N LYS A 129 4.06 -2.75 -24.27
CA LYS A 129 3.40 -3.25 -25.49
C LYS A 129 4.03 -2.67 -26.76
N GLU A 130 4.08 -3.46 -27.84
CA GLU A 130 4.77 -3.11 -29.09
C GLU A 130 4.21 -1.83 -29.75
N GLU A 131 2.90 -1.64 -29.64
CA GLU A 131 2.17 -0.47 -30.15
C GLU A 131 2.22 0.75 -29.20
N SER A 132 2.92 0.66 -28.06
CA SER A 132 3.05 1.77 -27.12
C SER A 132 3.81 2.94 -27.74
N VAL A 133 3.38 4.17 -27.43
CA VAL A 133 4.12 5.40 -27.78
C VAL A 133 4.91 5.94 -26.59
N LEU A 134 4.91 5.23 -25.47
CA LEU A 134 5.55 5.68 -24.24
C LEU A 134 7.07 5.55 -24.33
N SER A 135 7.78 6.64 -24.09
CA SER A 135 9.24 6.61 -23.98
C SER A 135 9.70 6.00 -22.65
N ALA A 136 10.99 5.68 -22.53
CA ALA A 136 11.60 5.29 -21.26
C ALA A 136 11.38 6.33 -20.13
N LYS A 137 11.20 7.62 -20.46
CA LYS A 137 10.87 8.66 -19.48
C LYS A 137 9.42 8.56 -19.01
N ASP A 138 8.51 8.18 -19.90
CA ASP A 138 7.09 8.06 -19.59
C ASP A 138 6.80 6.79 -18.79
N ILE A 139 7.48 5.68 -19.11
CA ILE A 139 7.38 4.41 -18.36
C ILE A 139 7.64 4.61 -16.87
N ARG A 140 8.60 5.45 -16.49
CA ARG A 140 8.91 5.76 -15.08
C ARG A 140 7.73 6.34 -14.31
N LYS A 141 6.79 6.98 -15.02
CA LYS A 141 5.56 7.56 -14.44
C LYS A 141 4.39 6.57 -14.43
N VAL A 142 4.48 5.47 -15.18
CA VAL A 142 3.44 4.43 -15.20
C VAL A 142 3.41 3.73 -13.85
N ILE A 143 2.23 3.66 -13.25
CA ILE A 143 2.02 2.89 -12.03
C ILE A 143 1.72 1.44 -12.44
N VAL A 144 2.61 0.54 -12.07
CA VAL A 144 2.42 -0.91 -12.25
C VAL A 144 1.62 -1.40 -11.05
N ALA A 145 0.30 -1.20 -11.13
CA ALA A 145 -0.62 -1.36 -10.02
C ALA A 145 -0.96 -2.83 -9.72
N ASP A 146 -1.23 -3.09 -8.45
CA ASP A 146 -1.89 -4.31 -7.96
C ASP A 146 -3.35 -4.33 -8.43
N ASP A 147 -3.85 -5.50 -8.83
CA ASP A 147 -5.24 -5.73 -9.22
C ASP A 147 -6.10 -6.32 -8.07
N GLY A 148 -5.53 -6.38 -6.86
CA GLY A 148 -6.15 -6.94 -5.66
C GLY A 148 -5.62 -8.33 -5.29
N TYR A 149 -4.84 -8.98 -6.16
CA TYR A 149 -4.27 -10.31 -5.92
C TYR A 149 -2.74 -10.30 -5.70
N GLY A 150 -2.12 -9.12 -5.68
CA GLY A 150 -0.69 -8.91 -5.55
C GLY A 150 -0.10 -9.31 -4.19
N SER A 151 -0.92 -9.46 -3.15
CA SER A 151 -0.50 -9.96 -1.83
C SER A 151 0.11 -11.37 -1.89
N THR A 152 -0.26 -12.16 -2.91
CA THR A 152 0.29 -13.50 -3.15
C THR A 152 1.64 -13.51 -3.86
N ILE A 153 2.11 -12.35 -4.34
CA ILE A 153 3.39 -12.20 -5.03
C ILE A 153 4.48 -11.85 -4.02
N ASP A 154 5.61 -12.57 -4.05
CA ASP A 154 6.79 -12.31 -3.22
C ASP A 154 8.03 -11.90 -4.05
N ILE A 155 8.01 -12.08 -5.37
CA ILE A 155 9.12 -11.69 -6.25
C ILE A 155 8.94 -10.27 -6.76
N PRO A 156 10.03 -9.51 -6.96
CA PRO A 156 9.93 -8.17 -7.50
C PRO A 156 9.66 -8.17 -9.00
N SER A 157 9.05 -7.08 -9.46
CA SER A 157 8.88 -6.82 -10.88
C SER A 157 9.03 -5.36 -11.25
N MET A 158 9.42 -5.13 -12.50
CA MET A 158 9.61 -3.80 -13.08
C MET A 158 9.13 -3.75 -14.52
N LEU A 159 8.48 -2.65 -14.90
CA LEU A 159 8.10 -2.33 -16.27
C LEU A 159 9.20 -1.50 -16.94
N ILE A 160 9.59 -1.86 -18.16
CA ILE A 160 10.55 -1.12 -19.00
C ILE A 160 9.95 -0.75 -20.35
N ALA A 161 10.57 0.21 -21.05
CA ALA A 161 10.10 0.62 -22.38
C ALA A 161 10.29 -0.48 -23.42
N LYS A 162 9.49 -0.41 -24.48
CA LYS A 162 9.50 -1.41 -25.54
C LYS A 162 10.82 -1.46 -26.29
N GLU A 163 11.46 -0.30 -26.49
CA GLU A 163 12.70 -0.18 -27.27
C GLU A 163 13.85 -0.91 -26.56
N GLU A 164 14.03 -0.62 -25.27
CA GLU A 164 15.06 -1.24 -24.43
C GLU A 164 14.75 -2.73 -24.24
N GLY A 165 13.49 -3.08 -23.97
CA GLY A 165 13.06 -4.46 -23.78
C GLY A 165 13.21 -5.32 -25.02
N LYS A 166 13.02 -4.78 -26.23
CA LYS A 166 13.25 -5.49 -27.49
C LYS A 166 14.71 -5.92 -27.63
N LEU A 167 15.67 -5.03 -27.31
CA LEU A 167 17.09 -5.36 -27.37
C LEU A 167 17.44 -6.49 -26.40
N LEU A 168 16.90 -6.44 -25.18
CA LEU A 168 17.10 -7.49 -24.18
C LEU A 168 16.51 -8.84 -24.64
N ILE A 169 15.29 -8.84 -25.20
CA ILE A 169 14.63 -10.05 -25.70
C ILE A 169 15.42 -10.70 -26.84
N GLU A 170 15.83 -9.92 -27.84
CA GLU A 170 16.57 -10.46 -28.99
C GLU A 170 17.95 -11.02 -28.59
N ALA A 171 18.63 -10.36 -27.65
CA ALA A 171 19.87 -10.88 -27.09
C ALA A 171 19.66 -12.17 -26.28
N ALA A 172 18.59 -12.25 -25.48
CA ALA A 172 18.27 -13.42 -24.65
C ALA A 172 17.85 -14.66 -25.47
N LYS A 173 17.36 -14.47 -26.71
CA LYS A 173 17.06 -15.58 -27.64
C LYS A 173 18.31 -16.26 -28.19
N THR A 174 19.42 -15.53 -28.29
CA THR A 174 20.63 -15.98 -29.02
C THR A 174 21.81 -16.23 -28.11
N SER A 175 21.83 -15.64 -26.91
CA SER A 175 22.95 -15.69 -25.98
C SER A 175 22.49 -15.55 -24.53
N GLN A 176 23.37 -15.91 -23.59
CA GLN A 176 23.12 -15.66 -22.18
C GLN A 176 23.29 -14.17 -21.87
N VAL A 177 22.20 -13.52 -21.45
CA VAL A 177 22.21 -12.14 -20.98
C VAL A 177 22.25 -12.12 -19.46
N ILE A 178 23.24 -11.43 -18.88
CA ILE A 178 23.37 -11.23 -17.44
C ILE A 178 23.11 -9.76 -17.13
N VAL A 179 22.24 -9.51 -16.17
CA VAL A 179 21.92 -8.16 -15.69
C VAL A 179 22.06 -8.06 -14.18
N GLU A 180 22.35 -6.85 -13.72
CA GLU A 180 22.24 -6.45 -12.32
C GLU A 180 20.91 -5.71 -12.12
N LEU A 181 20.11 -6.13 -11.14
CA LEU A 181 18.92 -5.42 -10.67
C LEU A 181 19.27 -4.64 -9.40
N ALA A 182 18.83 -3.38 -9.34
CA ALA A 182 18.94 -2.58 -8.12
C ALA A 182 17.74 -1.64 -7.94
N TRP A 183 17.29 -1.51 -6.70
CA TRP A 183 16.32 -0.51 -6.26
C TRP A 183 16.99 0.45 -5.30
N ASP A 184 17.74 1.40 -5.87
CA ASP A 184 18.45 2.39 -5.07
C ASP A 184 17.43 3.26 -4.34
N VAL A 185 17.68 3.55 -3.05
CA VAL A 185 16.92 4.49 -2.21
C VAL A 185 17.83 5.70 -1.94
N PRO A 186 17.34 6.95 -1.93
CA PRO A 186 18.22 8.08 -1.66
C PRO A 186 18.70 8.00 -0.22
N THR A 187 19.98 8.28 -0.01
CA THR A 187 20.62 8.12 1.29
C THR A 187 20.72 9.44 2.06
N ASN A 188 20.66 9.37 3.38
CA ASN A 188 20.88 10.49 4.30
C ASN A 188 21.52 9.99 5.61
N HIS A 189 22.14 10.86 6.41
CA HIS A 189 22.63 10.53 7.76
C HIS A 189 21.47 10.20 8.71
N VAL A 190 20.35 10.89 8.51
CA VAL A 190 19.08 10.68 9.20
C VAL A 190 18.05 10.34 8.15
N VAL A 191 17.43 9.18 8.26
CA VAL A 191 16.36 8.79 7.34
C VAL A 191 15.07 9.49 7.76
N VAL A 192 14.45 10.21 6.83
CA VAL A 192 13.13 10.82 7.03
C VAL A 192 12.06 9.91 6.43
N MET A 193 11.08 9.53 7.24
CA MET A 193 9.95 8.68 6.89
C MET A 193 8.65 9.49 7.02
N ASP A 194 8.05 9.86 5.90
CA ASP A 194 6.73 10.50 5.85
C ASP A 194 5.68 9.44 5.52
N LEU A 195 4.68 9.26 6.39
CA LEU A 195 3.60 8.29 6.21
C LEU A 195 2.25 8.99 6.19
N TRP A 196 1.55 8.91 5.06
CA TRP A 196 0.14 9.28 4.93
C TRP A 196 -0.73 8.07 5.24
N MET A 197 -1.72 8.27 6.11
CA MET A 197 -2.59 7.21 6.61
C MET A 197 -3.93 7.77 7.10
N SER A 198 -4.79 6.89 7.61
CA SER A 198 -5.99 7.24 8.38
C SER A 198 -5.93 6.52 9.72
N SER A 199 -6.31 7.19 10.82
CA SER A 199 -6.39 6.57 12.14
C SER A 199 -7.44 5.45 12.24
N ALA A 200 -8.35 5.37 11.26
CA ALA A 200 -9.39 4.36 11.16
C ALA A 200 -9.21 3.41 9.95
N SER A 201 -7.98 3.25 9.44
CA SER A 201 -7.65 2.22 8.45
C SER A 201 -7.05 0.99 9.14
N SER A 202 -7.71 -0.17 9.00
CA SER A 202 -7.22 -1.44 9.53
C SER A 202 -5.82 -1.80 9.01
N GLU A 203 -5.54 -1.52 7.74
CA GLU A 203 -4.25 -1.76 7.10
C GLU A 203 -3.17 -0.84 7.68
N SER A 204 -3.49 0.44 7.89
CA SER A 204 -2.55 1.40 8.45
C SER A 204 -2.23 1.08 9.91
N LEU A 205 -3.24 0.77 10.71
CA LEU A 205 -3.07 0.37 12.11
C LEU A 205 -2.27 -0.94 12.25
N ARG A 206 -2.53 -1.93 11.39
CA ARG A 206 -1.74 -3.18 11.35
C ARG A 206 -0.27 -2.91 11.02
N PHE A 207 -0.02 -2.10 9.99
CA PHE A 207 1.34 -1.71 9.63
C PHE A 207 2.05 -1.00 10.80
N LEU A 208 1.42 -0.02 11.45
CA LEU A 208 2.00 0.68 12.60
C LEU A 208 2.30 -0.27 13.76
N GLN A 209 1.40 -1.21 14.04
CA GLN A 209 1.60 -2.24 15.07
C GLN A 209 2.81 -3.12 14.76
N GLU A 210 2.92 -3.66 13.55
CA GLU A 210 4.02 -4.54 13.14
C GLU A 210 5.35 -3.78 12.99
N PHE A 211 5.31 -2.52 12.57
CA PHE A 211 6.49 -1.69 12.34
C PHE A 211 7.01 -1.04 13.63
N SER A 212 6.16 -0.80 14.64
CA SER A 212 6.54 -0.12 15.89
C SER A 212 7.79 -0.72 16.58
N PRO A 213 7.91 -2.05 16.76
CA PRO A 213 9.12 -2.65 17.33
C PRO A 213 10.39 -2.34 16.53
N LYS A 214 10.30 -2.38 15.19
CA LYS A 214 11.44 -2.07 14.28
C LYS A 214 11.80 -0.59 14.36
N ARG A 215 10.79 0.28 14.40
CA ARG A 215 10.97 1.70 14.57
C ARG A 215 11.61 2.05 15.91
N LYS A 216 11.18 1.43 17.01
CA LYS A 216 11.78 1.60 18.35
C LYS A 216 13.25 1.20 18.34
N ALA A 217 13.60 0.09 17.69
CA ALA A 217 15.00 -0.35 17.54
C ALA A 217 15.85 0.62 16.68
N LEU A 218 15.26 1.29 15.68
CA LEU A 218 15.92 2.33 14.88
C LEU A 218 16.01 3.69 15.59
N ASN A 219 15.23 3.90 16.65
CA ASN A 219 15.26 5.01 17.59
C ASN A 219 15.49 6.41 16.96
N GLU A 220 16.57 7.13 17.32
CA GLU A 220 16.84 8.50 16.84
C GLU A 220 17.43 8.55 15.43
N LYS A 221 17.69 7.41 14.78
CA LYS A 221 18.25 7.39 13.41
C LYS A 221 17.19 7.66 12.35
N VAL A 222 15.90 7.55 12.69
CA VAL A 222 14.78 7.75 11.77
C VAL A 222 13.88 8.89 12.27
N LYS A 223 13.75 9.96 11.49
CA LYS A 223 12.71 10.97 11.71
C LYS A 223 11.40 10.48 11.12
N PHE A 224 10.37 10.35 11.95
CA PHE A 224 9.03 10.00 11.50
C PHE A 224 8.14 11.24 11.41
N VAL A 225 7.34 11.33 10.36
CA VAL A 225 6.37 12.40 10.15
C VAL A 225 5.04 11.75 9.73
N PRO A 226 4.06 11.65 10.65
CA PRO A 226 2.73 11.21 10.31
C PRO A 226 1.98 12.33 9.56
N HIS A 227 1.23 11.93 8.55
CA HIS A 227 0.25 12.74 7.82
C HIS A 227 -1.06 11.96 7.78
N TYR A 228 -2.19 12.65 7.89
CA TYR A 228 -3.51 12.05 7.90
C TYR A 228 -4.34 12.49 6.70
N HIS A 229 -5.07 11.56 6.11
CA HIS A 229 -5.87 11.84 4.92
C HIS A 229 -7.13 12.63 5.29
N VAL A 230 -7.11 13.92 5.00
CA VAL A 230 -8.24 14.84 5.17
C VAL A 230 -8.69 15.34 3.80
N PHE A 231 -9.99 15.30 3.52
CA PHE A 231 -10.57 15.83 2.29
C PHE A 231 -11.68 16.85 2.58
N SER A 232 -12.08 17.60 1.55
CA SER A 232 -13.23 18.52 1.60
C SER A 232 -14.34 18.04 0.68
N MET A 233 -15.58 18.35 1.01
CA MET A 233 -16.74 18.04 0.18
C MET A 233 -17.37 19.31 -0.40
N SER A 234 -18.07 19.17 -1.52
CA SER A 234 -18.76 20.29 -2.19
C SER A 234 -20.16 20.58 -1.61
N SER A 235 -20.72 19.67 -0.83
CA SER A 235 -22.08 19.74 -0.29
C SER A 235 -22.05 19.57 1.23
N ALA A 236 -22.48 20.61 1.95
CA ALA A 236 -22.68 20.57 3.40
C ALA A 236 -23.88 19.69 3.83
N GLN A 237 -24.76 19.33 2.89
CA GLN A 237 -25.96 18.52 3.17
C GLN A 237 -25.61 17.05 3.41
N ASP A 238 -24.52 16.57 2.81
CA ASP A 238 -23.99 15.20 2.95
C ASP A 238 -22.84 15.12 3.99
N ALA A 239 -22.53 16.24 4.66
CA ALA A 239 -21.40 16.38 5.57
C ALA A 239 -21.68 15.86 6.99
N ASN A 240 -22.95 15.60 7.32
CA ASN A 240 -23.30 15.15 8.67
C ASN A 240 -22.59 13.83 8.98
N ASP A 241 -21.93 13.81 10.13
CA ASP A 241 -21.11 12.73 10.68
C ASP A 241 -19.78 12.45 9.97
N LEU A 242 -19.59 12.82 8.70
CA LEU A 242 -18.29 12.69 8.01
C LEU A 242 -17.30 13.83 8.33
N CYS A 243 -17.83 15.04 8.55
CA CYS A 243 -17.03 16.26 8.63
C CYS A 243 -16.98 16.85 10.04
N SER A 244 -15.93 17.64 10.27
CA SER A 244 -15.71 18.37 11.52
C SER A 244 -16.89 19.29 11.87
N ASP A 245 -17.41 20.01 10.88
CA ASP A 245 -18.54 20.91 10.99
C ASP A 245 -19.35 20.99 9.67
N GLY A 246 -20.33 21.89 9.63
CA GLY A 246 -21.17 22.13 8.46
C GLY A 246 -20.49 22.88 7.32
N SER A 247 -19.22 23.30 7.44
CA SER A 247 -18.48 23.90 6.33
C SER A 247 -18.07 22.87 5.27
N ALA A 248 -18.04 21.58 5.66
CA ALA A 248 -17.54 20.48 4.85
C ALA A 248 -16.07 20.66 4.38
N GLU A 249 -15.31 21.51 5.07
CA GLU A 249 -13.92 21.80 4.74
C GLU A 249 -12.97 20.66 5.14
N PHE A 250 -13.21 20.06 6.31
CA PHE A 250 -12.43 18.94 6.84
C PHE A 250 -13.33 17.75 7.09
N CYS A 251 -13.09 16.68 6.34
CA CYS A 251 -13.83 15.42 6.35
C CYS A 251 -12.85 14.25 6.33
N ALA A 252 -13.27 13.12 6.89
CA ALA A 252 -12.57 11.85 6.80
C ALA A 252 -13.53 10.73 6.39
N GLU A 253 -12.97 9.63 5.89
CA GLU A 253 -13.77 8.47 5.47
C GLU A 253 -14.37 7.78 6.70
N ASP A 254 -15.63 7.38 6.58
CA ASP A 254 -16.30 6.53 7.56
C ASP A 254 -15.88 5.06 7.31
N PRO A 255 -15.21 4.41 8.28
CA PRO A 255 -14.67 3.07 8.10
C PRO A 255 -15.73 1.96 8.19
N ASP A 256 -16.90 2.21 8.79
CA ASP A 256 -17.94 1.20 9.04
C ASP A 256 -19.31 1.54 8.40
N GLY A 257 -19.38 2.68 7.71
CA GLY A 257 -20.48 3.13 6.87
C GLY A 257 -21.69 3.57 7.68
N SER A 258 -22.51 2.60 8.11
CA SER A 258 -23.69 2.85 8.94
C SER A 258 -23.48 2.37 10.38
N GLY A 259 -22.23 2.14 10.77
CA GLY A 259 -21.90 1.67 12.10
C GLY A 259 -21.84 2.83 13.09
N TYR A 260 -20.95 2.70 14.07
CA TYR A 260 -20.84 3.68 15.16
C TYR A 260 -19.69 4.65 14.94
N ILE A 261 -18.80 4.39 13.98
CA ILE A 261 -17.58 5.17 13.78
C ILE A 261 -17.81 6.18 12.68
N THR A 262 -17.95 7.45 13.05
CA THR A 262 -18.19 8.50 12.08
C THR A 262 -16.88 9.11 11.57
N GLY A 263 -16.87 9.69 10.36
CA GLY A 263 -15.71 10.43 9.85
C GLY A 263 -15.24 11.55 10.79
N ARG A 264 -16.15 12.20 11.53
CA ARG A 264 -15.81 13.15 12.59
C ARG A 264 -14.97 12.52 13.71
N MET A 265 -15.31 11.30 14.13
CA MET A 265 -14.51 10.56 15.12
C MET A 265 -13.13 10.21 14.57
N VAL A 266 -13.00 9.95 13.27
CA VAL A 266 -11.71 9.73 12.60
C VAL A 266 -10.89 11.02 12.54
N LEU A 267 -11.50 12.17 12.27
CA LEU A 267 -10.78 13.46 12.32
C LEU A 267 -10.32 13.82 13.74
N ASP A 268 -11.17 13.60 14.75
CA ASP A 268 -10.77 13.73 16.15
C ASP A 268 -9.63 12.76 16.48
N GLU A 269 -9.73 11.56 15.91
CA GLU A 269 -8.71 10.53 15.72
C GLU A 269 -7.31 11.07 15.43
N ASP A 270 -7.25 11.59 14.21
CA ASP A 270 -6.08 12.08 13.49
C ASP A 270 -5.44 13.27 14.22
N VAL A 271 -6.25 14.27 14.61
CA VAL A 271 -5.76 15.45 15.35
C VAL A 271 -5.19 15.04 16.71
N ARG A 272 -5.79 14.07 17.39
CA ARG A 272 -5.26 13.54 18.66
C ARG A 272 -3.90 12.92 18.46
N GLN A 273 -3.74 12.06 17.45
CA GLN A 273 -2.46 11.42 17.17
C GLN A 273 -1.38 12.42 16.73
N LEU A 274 -1.74 13.46 15.96
CA LEU A 274 -0.83 14.59 15.64
C LEU A 274 -0.39 15.34 16.91
N CYS A 275 -1.31 15.60 17.84
CA CYS A 275 -1.00 16.23 19.14
C CYS A 275 -0.12 15.33 20.01
N ILE A 276 -0.41 14.02 20.10
CA ILE A 276 0.43 13.05 20.81
C ILE A 276 1.85 13.05 20.21
N HIS A 277 1.97 12.97 18.89
CA HIS A 277 3.26 13.00 18.21
C HIS A 277 4.04 14.28 18.54
N GLN A 278 3.39 15.45 18.48
CA GLN A 278 4.05 16.73 18.79
C GLN A 278 4.48 16.85 20.26
N LEU A 279 3.57 16.56 21.20
CA LEU A 279 3.80 16.79 22.63
C LEU A 279 4.76 15.78 23.26
N THR A 280 4.88 14.59 22.66
CA THR A 280 5.72 13.52 23.20
C THR A 280 7.09 13.42 22.54
N LYS A 281 7.41 14.32 21.59
CA LYS A 281 8.75 14.47 21.04
C LYS A 281 9.73 14.89 22.11
N VAL A 282 10.71 14.04 22.35
CA VAL A 282 11.87 14.36 23.18
C VAL A 282 13.06 14.59 22.27
N LYS A 283 13.73 15.73 22.45
CA LYS A 283 15.01 15.99 21.80
C LYS A 283 16.05 15.04 22.40
N ARG A 284 16.66 14.22 21.56
CA ARG A 284 17.78 13.35 21.90
C ARG A 284 18.98 13.86 21.10
N THR A 285 19.95 14.42 21.80
CA THR A 285 21.29 14.64 21.26
C THR A 285 21.95 13.28 21.19
N ASP A 286 22.31 12.81 20.00
CA ASP A 286 22.92 11.51 19.86
C ASP A 286 24.29 11.47 20.57
N LEU A 287 24.48 10.39 21.32
CA LEU A 287 25.52 10.10 22.30
C LEU A 287 26.79 9.53 21.64
N ASP A 288 27.06 9.90 20.38
CA ASP A 288 28.19 9.39 19.59
C ASP A 288 28.79 10.47 18.67
N SER A 289 28.86 11.71 19.17
CA SER A 289 29.60 12.83 18.55
C SER A 289 31.12 12.69 18.69
N THR A 290 31.65 11.50 18.39
CA THR A 290 33.07 11.30 18.03
C THR A 290 33.17 10.85 16.57
N ALA A 291 32.64 11.65 15.66
CA ALA A 291 32.99 11.54 14.24
C ALA A 291 32.79 12.85 13.47
N GLY A 292 33.76 13.76 13.61
CA GLY A 292 34.31 14.50 12.47
C GLY A 292 33.64 15.82 12.05
N SER A 293 34.47 16.87 12.07
CA SER A 293 34.29 18.22 11.51
C SER A 293 33.53 19.23 12.37
N GLU A 294 34.24 20.27 12.82
CA GLU A 294 33.80 21.42 13.62
C GLU A 294 32.75 22.33 12.94
N SER A 295 32.18 21.95 11.80
CA SER A 295 31.38 22.84 10.95
C SER A 295 29.98 22.35 10.55
N GLU A 296 29.52 21.17 10.99
CA GLU A 296 28.15 20.70 10.72
C GLU A 296 27.28 20.83 11.98
N PRO A 297 26.13 21.52 11.94
CA PRO A 297 25.25 21.63 13.09
C PRO A 297 24.73 20.23 13.48
N VAL A 298 24.97 19.84 14.73
CA VAL A 298 24.46 18.60 15.33
C VAL A 298 22.94 18.56 15.11
N ALA A 299 22.49 17.66 14.24
CA ALA A 299 21.07 17.48 13.96
C ALA A 299 20.39 17.10 15.29
N THR A 300 19.60 18.02 15.84
CA THR A 300 18.79 17.74 17.02
C THR A 300 17.70 16.77 16.58
N MET A 301 17.82 15.52 17.00
CA MET A 301 16.88 14.47 16.63
C MET A 301 15.74 14.43 17.65
N GLU A 302 14.51 14.40 17.14
CA GLU A 302 13.30 14.31 17.98
C GLU A 302 12.71 12.92 17.85
N TYR A 303 12.43 12.29 18.99
CA TYR A 303 11.78 10.98 19.04
C TYR A 303 10.56 11.01 19.95
N ALA A 304 9.42 10.55 19.43
CA ALA A 304 8.14 10.48 20.12
C ALA A 304 7.83 9.04 20.58
N GLU A 305 8.54 8.55 21.59
CA GLU A 305 8.39 7.16 22.07
C GLU A 305 6.94 6.82 22.48
N LYS A 306 6.29 7.73 23.21
CA LYS A 306 4.90 7.52 23.67
C LYS A 306 3.89 7.48 22.51
N PHE A 307 4.14 8.22 21.42
CA PHE A 307 3.34 8.09 20.20
C PHE A 307 3.38 6.65 19.65
N TRP A 308 4.57 6.05 19.59
CA TRP A 308 4.72 4.66 19.11
C TRP A 308 4.03 3.65 20.03
N ASN A 309 4.12 3.83 21.35
CA ASN A 309 3.38 3.00 22.30
C ASN A 309 1.86 3.11 22.10
N TYR A 310 1.37 4.31 21.79
CA TYR A 310 -0.05 4.55 21.52
C TYR A 310 -0.52 3.86 20.24
N VAL A 311 0.14 4.11 19.10
CA VAL A 311 -0.30 3.55 17.80
C VAL A 311 -0.13 2.02 17.71
N GLU A 312 0.86 1.45 18.39
CA GLU A 312 1.07 -0.01 18.46
C GLU A 312 -0.09 -0.73 19.16
N ALA A 313 -0.64 -0.11 20.21
CA ALA A 313 -1.72 -0.67 21.01
C ALA A 313 -3.12 -0.30 20.49
N MET A 314 -3.23 0.65 19.54
CA MET A 314 -4.48 1.21 19.06
C MET A 314 -5.39 0.14 18.45
N LEU A 315 -4.88 -0.68 17.52
CA LEU A 315 -5.70 -1.69 16.83
C LEU A 315 -6.36 -2.68 17.80
N ALA A 316 -5.65 -3.09 18.83
CA ALA A 316 -6.14 -4.05 19.82
C ALA A 316 -7.02 -3.41 20.90
N SER A 317 -6.73 -2.15 21.28
CA SER A 317 -7.42 -1.46 22.36
C SER A 317 -8.68 -0.75 21.90
N CYS A 318 -8.66 -0.20 20.68
CA CYS A 318 -9.74 0.58 20.08
C CYS A 318 -10.10 0.01 18.69
N PRO A 319 -10.66 -1.21 18.63
CA PRO A 319 -10.94 -1.88 17.38
C PRO A 319 -12.05 -1.18 16.58
N LEU A 320 -11.97 -1.30 15.25
CA LEU A 320 -12.88 -0.67 14.31
C LEU A 320 -14.18 -1.49 14.07
N ASP A 321 -14.22 -2.75 14.48
CA ASP A 321 -15.29 -3.72 14.19
C ASP A 321 -16.30 -3.85 15.35
N ALA A 322 -16.77 -2.74 15.89
CA ALA A 322 -17.55 -2.79 17.12
C ALA A 322 -19.06 -2.79 16.84
N ALA A 323 -19.58 -3.91 16.32
CA ALA A 323 -20.98 -4.09 15.92
C ALA A 323 -22.02 -3.94 17.06
N LYS A 324 -21.61 -3.69 18.30
CA LYS A 324 -22.49 -3.66 19.49
C LYS A 324 -22.22 -2.53 20.49
N GLU A 325 -21.03 -1.92 20.49
CA GLU A 325 -20.67 -0.82 21.39
C GLU A 325 -19.59 0.07 20.74
N PRO A 326 -19.55 1.39 20.97
CA PRO A 326 -18.52 2.26 20.38
C PRO A 326 -17.17 2.00 21.05
N ARG A 327 -16.34 1.14 20.45
CA ARG A 327 -14.98 0.82 20.92
C ARG A 327 -13.89 1.67 20.27
N PHE A 328 -14.27 2.62 19.41
CA PHE A 328 -13.39 3.62 18.82
C PHE A 328 -13.86 5.03 19.23
N GLY A 329 -12.95 6.01 19.16
CA GLY A 329 -13.22 7.41 19.51
C GLY A 329 -12.77 7.80 20.91
N ARG A 330 -13.16 9.01 21.33
CA ARG A 330 -12.57 9.74 22.47
C ARG A 330 -12.40 8.90 23.73
N ALA A 331 -13.44 8.22 24.20
CA ALA A 331 -13.38 7.46 25.45
C ALA A 331 -12.35 6.33 25.40
N CYS A 332 -12.24 5.64 24.26
CA CYS A 332 -11.24 4.60 24.08
C CYS A 332 -9.83 5.20 24.03
N SER A 333 -9.65 6.25 23.23
CA SER A 333 -8.37 6.95 23.07
C SER A 333 -7.84 7.51 24.39
N GLU A 334 -8.70 8.14 25.20
CA GLU A 334 -8.30 8.66 26.53
C GLU A 334 -7.92 7.55 27.50
N ASN A 335 -8.62 6.41 27.48
CA ASN A 335 -8.25 5.25 28.29
C ASN A 335 -6.89 4.68 27.84
N LEU A 336 -6.67 4.57 26.53
CA LEU A 336 -5.40 4.11 25.97
C LEU A 336 -4.26 5.07 26.33
N MET A 337 -4.46 6.39 26.19
CA MET A 337 -3.48 7.41 26.60
C MET A 337 -3.07 7.23 28.06
N ARG A 338 -4.03 7.05 28.99
CA ARG A 338 -3.73 6.79 30.40
C ARG A 338 -2.90 5.52 30.58
N LYS A 339 -3.24 4.43 29.88
CA LYS A 339 -2.49 3.15 29.94
C LYS A 339 -1.04 3.30 29.48
N VAL A 340 -0.78 4.08 28.43
CA VAL A 340 0.58 4.29 27.90
C VAL A 340 1.30 5.51 28.49
N GLY A 341 0.72 6.14 29.52
CA GLY A 341 1.34 7.24 30.26
C GLY A 341 1.40 8.57 29.49
N ILE A 342 0.42 8.84 28.62
CA ILE A 342 0.23 10.12 27.94
C ILE A 342 -0.74 10.99 28.75
N ASP A 343 -0.40 12.26 28.93
CA ASP A 343 -1.23 13.23 29.65
C ASP A 343 -2.45 13.63 28.81
N VAL A 344 -3.63 13.21 29.25
CA VAL A 344 -4.89 13.40 28.53
C VAL A 344 -5.24 14.88 28.42
N ASP A 345 -5.02 15.65 29.49
CA ASP A 345 -5.43 17.05 29.54
C ASP A 345 -4.58 17.92 28.60
N SER A 346 -3.28 17.69 28.54
CA SER A 346 -2.37 18.36 27.60
C SER A 346 -2.73 18.05 26.14
N VAL A 347 -3.07 16.79 25.84
CA VAL A 347 -3.49 16.39 24.49
C VAL A 347 -4.82 17.05 24.12
N ASN A 348 -5.81 17.01 25.01
CA ASN A 348 -7.11 17.65 24.78
C ASN A 348 -6.97 19.17 24.60
N LYS A 349 -6.08 19.81 25.35
CA LYS A 349 -5.74 21.23 25.17
C LYS A 349 -5.12 21.48 23.80
N CYS A 350 -4.12 20.69 23.39
CA CYS A 350 -3.51 20.79 22.07
C CYS A 350 -4.56 20.65 20.95
N MET A 351 -5.45 19.66 21.07
CA MET A 351 -6.52 19.46 20.10
C MET A 351 -7.43 20.69 20.01
N ALA A 352 -7.86 21.24 21.16
CA ALA A 352 -8.74 22.41 21.18
C ALA A 352 -8.08 23.67 20.60
N GLU A 353 -6.77 23.87 20.81
CA GLU A 353 -6.05 25.07 20.37
C GLU A 353 -5.56 25.00 18.92
N THR A 354 -5.28 23.81 18.39
CA THR A 354 -4.55 23.65 17.12
C THR A 354 -5.26 22.81 16.06
N ARG A 355 -6.52 22.42 16.29
CA ARG A 355 -7.31 21.57 15.38
C ARG A 355 -7.29 22.08 13.93
N ASP A 356 -7.77 23.29 13.71
CA ASP A 356 -8.00 23.82 12.36
C ASP A 356 -6.68 24.04 11.61
N GLU A 357 -5.65 24.52 12.31
CA GLU A 357 -4.30 24.66 11.74
C GLU A 357 -3.74 23.31 11.27
N LYS A 358 -3.88 22.26 12.10
CA LYS A 358 -3.43 20.90 11.76
C LYS A 358 -4.20 20.33 10.57
N LEU A 359 -5.53 20.38 10.61
CA LEU A 359 -6.36 19.85 9.52
C LEU A 359 -6.13 20.59 8.19
N LYS A 360 -5.88 21.90 8.25
CA LYS A 360 -5.49 22.69 7.08
C LYS A 360 -4.12 22.26 6.53
N ALA A 361 -3.13 22.06 7.40
CA ALA A 361 -1.81 21.58 6.99
C ALA A 361 -1.90 20.20 6.31
N GLU A 362 -2.71 19.28 6.84
CA GLU A 362 -2.93 17.95 6.23
C GLU A 362 -3.58 18.04 4.84
N ARG A 363 -4.52 18.98 4.63
CA ARG A 363 -5.13 19.23 3.31
C ARG A 363 -4.20 19.90 2.31
N GLU A 364 -3.22 20.69 2.77
CA GLU A 364 -2.23 21.32 1.91
C GLU A 364 -1.10 20.35 1.52
N TYR A 365 -0.76 19.40 2.39
CA TYR A 365 0.34 18.46 2.19
C TYR A 365 -0.13 17.05 1.79
N ILE A 366 -0.93 16.95 0.73
CA ILE A 366 -1.45 15.66 0.24
C ILE A 366 -0.39 14.81 -0.48
N ALA A 367 -0.48 13.49 -0.30
CA ALA A 367 0.22 12.53 -1.14
C ALA A 367 -0.62 12.11 -2.36
N TRP A 368 -0.06 11.22 -3.18
CA TRP A 368 -0.75 10.63 -4.33
C TRP A 368 -1.81 9.57 -3.96
N SER A 369 -1.95 9.25 -2.67
CA SER A 369 -2.90 8.26 -2.13
C SER A 369 -3.11 8.51 -0.63
N PRO A 370 -4.30 8.20 -0.08
CA PRO A 370 -4.56 8.23 1.37
C PRO A 370 -3.58 7.38 2.19
N ARG A 371 -3.00 6.36 1.56
CA ARG A 371 -1.99 5.48 2.14
C ARG A 371 -0.72 5.55 1.30
N ALA A 372 0.24 6.34 1.76
CA ALA A 372 1.47 6.61 1.01
C ALA A 372 2.68 6.72 1.95
N LEU A 373 3.86 6.37 1.44
CA LEU A 373 5.11 6.43 2.18
C LEU A 373 6.18 7.13 1.35
N ARG A 374 6.90 8.08 1.96
CA ARG A 374 8.16 8.58 1.44
C ARG A 374 9.31 8.23 2.37
N ILE A 375 10.45 7.89 1.79
CA ILE A 375 11.72 7.69 2.50
C ILE A 375 12.72 8.66 1.88
N ASN A 376 13.23 9.62 2.67
CA ASN A 376 14.09 10.71 2.21
C ASN A 376 13.50 11.48 1.02
N GLY A 377 12.18 11.75 1.07
CA GLY A 377 11.43 12.41 0.00
C GLY A 377 11.16 11.52 -1.23
N TRP A 378 11.76 10.33 -1.33
CA TRP A 378 11.50 9.39 -2.41
C TRP A 378 10.22 8.60 -2.18
N ARG A 379 9.38 8.56 -3.22
CA ARG A 379 8.13 7.80 -3.24
C ARG A 379 8.42 6.30 -3.15
N TYR A 380 8.13 5.71 -1.99
CA TYR A 380 8.14 4.28 -1.80
C TYR A 380 7.01 3.65 -2.63
N ARG A 381 7.32 2.57 -3.35
CA ARG A 381 6.38 1.89 -4.24
C ARG A 381 6.01 0.50 -3.78
N GLY A 382 6.80 -0.13 -2.91
CA GLY A 382 6.49 -1.46 -2.39
C GLY A 382 5.22 -1.50 -1.55
N THR A 383 4.84 -2.69 -1.10
CA THR A 383 3.75 -2.85 -0.13
C THR A 383 4.18 -2.26 1.22
N LEU A 384 3.24 -1.67 1.98
CA LEU A 384 3.48 -1.24 3.36
C LEU A 384 3.51 -2.44 4.31
N ASP A 385 4.54 -3.26 4.13
CA ASP A 385 4.91 -4.39 4.97
C ASP A 385 6.05 -3.95 5.89
N ALA A 386 6.00 -4.32 7.17
CA ALA A 386 6.95 -3.83 8.17
C ALA A 386 8.41 -4.21 7.84
N ASP A 387 8.65 -5.42 7.32
CA ASP A 387 10.00 -5.88 6.95
C ASP A 387 10.51 -5.17 5.70
N LEU A 388 9.66 -5.07 4.68
CA LEU A 388 10.03 -4.44 3.41
C LEU A 388 10.29 -2.93 3.57
N VAL A 389 9.48 -2.24 4.37
CA VAL A 389 9.70 -0.83 4.71
C VAL A 389 10.98 -0.67 5.52
N THR A 390 11.25 -1.57 6.48
CA THR A 390 12.49 -1.53 7.26
C THR A 390 13.73 -1.72 6.39
N ARG A 391 13.69 -2.61 5.39
CA ARG A 391 14.75 -2.75 4.37
C ARG A 391 14.99 -1.45 3.62
N ALA A 392 13.92 -0.81 3.14
CA ALA A 392 14.02 0.45 2.42
C ALA A 392 14.57 1.59 3.29
N ILE A 393 14.18 1.65 4.57
CA ILE A 393 14.74 2.60 5.54
C ILE A 393 16.22 2.33 5.77
N CYS A 394 16.61 1.07 6.00
CA CYS A 394 18.01 0.69 6.19
C CYS A 394 18.87 1.01 4.95
N ALA A 395 18.33 0.83 3.75
CA ALA A 395 18.98 1.24 2.49
C ALA A 395 19.09 2.77 2.33
N GLY A 396 18.25 3.54 3.05
CA GLY A 396 18.24 5.00 3.02
C GLY A 396 19.30 5.66 3.92
N PHE A 397 20.11 4.90 4.66
CA PHE A 397 21.21 5.45 5.44
C PHE A 397 22.49 5.55 4.62
N ILE A 398 23.22 6.67 4.76
CA ILE A 398 24.61 6.76 4.25
C ILE A 398 25.50 5.71 4.94
N LYS A 399 25.39 5.63 6.27
CA LYS A 399 26.03 4.60 7.10
C LYS A 399 24.95 3.88 7.90
N GLN A 400 24.72 2.60 7.58
CA GLN A 400 23.68 1.83 8.25
C GLN A 400 23.95 1.70 9.75
N PRO A 401 22.95 1.94 10.62
CA PRO A 401 23.09 1.69 12.05
C PRO A 401 23.19 0.18 12.33
N PRO A 402 23.90 -0.26 13.39
CA PRO A 402 24.01 -1.68 13.75
C PRO A 402 22.66 -2.39 13.88
N ALA A 403 21.62 -1.68 14.34
CA ALA A 403 20.25 -2.20 14.44
C ALA A 403 19.71 -2.75 13.10
N CYS A 404 20.12 -2.19 11.96
CA CYS A 404 19.68 -2.67 10.65
C CYS A 404 20.10 -4.13 10.40
N ALA A 405 21.29 -4.54 10.86
CA ALA A 405 21.75 -5.92 10.69
C ALA A 405 20.89 -6.93 11.46
N SER A 406 20.32 -6.53 12.60
CA SER A 406 19.41 -7.38 13.38
C SER A 406 17.95 -7.33 12.92
N LEU A 407 17.53 -6.22 12.30
CA LEU A 407 16.14 -6.01 11.89
C LEU A 407 15.83 -6.53 10.49
N VAL A 408 16.86 -6.68 9.66
CA VAL A 408 16.76 -7.07 8.26
C VAL A 408 17.35 -8.46 8.11
N GLU A 409 16.51 -9.49 8.10
CA GLU A 409 16.98 -10.84 7.80
C GLU A 409 17.55 -10.91 6.38
N PRO A 410 18.67 -11.61 6.13
CA PRO A 410 19.17 -11.81 4.77
C PRO A 410 18.10 -12.47 3.90
N VAL A 411 17.75 -11.87 2.75
CA VAL A 411 16.78 -12.50 1.84
C VAL A 411 17.48 -13.64 1.12
N ASN A 412 17.02 -14.87 1.34
CA ASN A 412 17.39 -15.96 0.46
C ASN A 412 16.53 -15.90 -0.80
N HIS A 413 17.03 -15.23 -1.84
CA HIS A 413 16.34 -15.07 -3.13
C HIS A 413 15.98 -16.39 -3.80
N PHE A 414 16.58 -17.51 -3.40
CA PHE A 414 16.30 -18.85 -3.93
C PHE A 414 15.29 -19.64 -3.10
N LYS A 415 14.92 -19.15 -1.91
CA LYS A 415 13.90 -19.80 -1.06
C LYS A 415 12.53 -19.24 -1.43
N ARG A 416 11.63 -20.13 -1.86
CA ARG A 416 10.22 -19.74 -2.10
C ARG A 416 9.56 -19.44 -0.76
N VAL A 417 8.96 -18.25 -0.64
CA VAL A 417 8.09 -17.93 0.50
C VAL A 417 6.71 -18.50 0.19
N GLU A 418 6.40 -19.63 0.81
CA GLU A 418 5.04 -20.16 0.87
C GLU A 418 4.24 -19.30 1.85
N ARG A 419 3.63 -18.22 1.35
CA ARG A 419 2.62 -17.51 2.16
C ARG A 419 1.39 -18.41 2.24
N PRO A 420 0.86 -18.71 3.45
CA PRO A 420 -0.40 -19.42 3.56
C PRO A 420 -1.44 -18.62 2.77
N SER A 421 -2.09 -19.32 1.84
CA SER A 421 -3.23 -18.80 1.10
C SER A 421 -4.25 -18.28 2.12
N SER A 422 -4.32 -16.96 2.32
CA SER A 422 -5.48 -16.37 2.96
C SER A 422 -6.66 -16.75 2.07
N GLY A 423 -7.56 -17.57 2.58
CA GLY A 423 -8.65 -18.18 1.81
C GLY A 423 -9.49 -17.12 1.10
N GLY A 424 -9.12 -16.80 -0.13
CA GLY A 424 -9.95 -16.02 -1.02
C GLY A 424 -11.22 -16.81 -1.29
N VAL A 425 -12.35 -16.12 -1.35
CA VAL A 425 -13.62 -16.74 -1.69
C VAL A 425 -13.51 -17.28 -3.12
N ASN A 426 -13.47 -18.60 -3.26
CA ASN A 426 -13.45 -19.25 -4.56
C ASN A 426 -14.71 -18.86 -5.34
N LEU A 427 -14.62 -18.67 -6.66
CA LEU A 427 -15.75 -18.39 -7.54
C LEU A 427 -16.90 -19.39 -7.34
N THR A 428 -16.58 -20.66 -7.07
CA THR A 428 -17.58 -21.68 -6.74
C THR A 428 -18.29 -21.37 -5.43
N MET A 429 -17.56 -20.98 -4.39
CA MET A 429 -18.13 -20.59 -3.10
C MET A 429 -19.03 -19.36 -3.25
N PHE A 430 -18.59 -18.36 -4.02
CA PHE A 430 -19.38 -17.18 -4.33
C PHE A 430 -20.68 -17.52 -5.08
N LEU A 431 -20.60 -18.34 -6.15
CA LEU A 431 -21.77 -18.77 -6.91
C LEU A 431 -22.74 -19.60 -6.06
N THR A 432 -22.24 -20.49 -5.20
CA THR A 432 -23.11 -21.26 -4.29
C THR A 432 -23.83 -20.38 -3.29
N ALA A 433 -23.16 -19.36 -2.73
CA ALA A 433 -23.79 -18.41 -1.83
C ALA A 433 -24.86 -17.58 -2.56
N LEU A 434 -24.58 -17.14 -3.79
CA LEU A 434 -25.50 -16.33 -4.59
C LEU A 434 -26.75 -17.12 -4.97
N ILE A 435 -26.62 -18.40 -5.34
CA ILE A 435 -27.75 -19.30 -5.56
C ILE A 435 -28.54 -19.52 -4.27
N GLY A 436 -27.85 -19.74 -3.14
CA GLY A 436 -28.49 -19.90 -1.83
C GLY A 436 -29.35 -18.68 -1.45
N VAL A 437 -28.79 -17.47 -1.56
CA VAL A 437 -29.52 -16.22 -1.32
C VAL A 437 -30.71 -16.09 -2.27
N SER A 438 -30.51 -16.35 -3.57
CA SER A 438 -31.59 -16.28 -4.57
C SER A 438 -32.75 -17.22 -4.24
N LEU A 439 -32.44 -18.46 -3.81
CA LEU A 439 -33.46 -19.43 -3.39
C LEU A 439 -34.18 -19.01 -2.11
N THR A 440 -33.49 -18.42 -1.15
CA THR A 440 -34.13 -17.91 0.07
C THR A 440 -35.08 -16.74 -0.22
N ILE A 441 -34.70 -15.82 -1.12
CA ILE A 441 -35.56 -14.72 -1.56
C ILE A 441 -36.78 -15.27 -2.31
N LEU A 442 -36.59 -16.21 -3.23
CA LEU A 442 -37.70 -16.86 -3.95
C LEU A 442 -38.66 -17.60 -2.99
N GLY A 443 -38.11 -18.29 -1.98
CA GLY A 443 -38.89 -18.94 -0.93
C GLY A 443 -39.69 -17.94 -0.10
N ALA A 444 -39.07 -16.84 0.32
CA ALA A 444 -39.74 -15.77 1.07
C ALA A 444 -40.85 -15.11 0.24
N LEU A 445 -40.61 -14.84 -1.05
CA LEU A 445 -41.62 -14.28 -1.96
C LEU A 445 -42.77 -15.26 -2.20
N ALA A 446 -42.51 -16.57 -2.31
CA ALA A 446 -43.55 -17.59 -2.45
C ALA A 446 -44.41 -17.71 -1.18
N LEU A 447 -43.79 -17.64 0.01
CA LEU A 447 -44.50 -17.61 1.29
C LEU A 447 -45.32 -16.33 1.45
N TYR A 448 -44.75 -15.18 1.10
CA TYR A 448 -45.43 -13.89 1.10
C TYR A 448 -46.64 -13.91 0.17
N LYS A 449 -46.48 -14.40 -1.08
CA LYS A 449 -47.58 -14.56 -2.03
C LYS A 449 -48.66 -15.48 -1.48
N ARG A 450 -48.30 -16.63 -0.90
CA ARG A 450 -49.27 -17.56 -0.27
C ARG A 450 -50.02 -16.90 0.89
N SER A 451 -49.34 -16.13 1.73
CA SER A 451 -49.97 -15.40 2.83
C SER A 451 -50.93 -14.33 2.32
N LEU A 452 -50.51 -13.55 1.33
CA LEU A 452 -51.31 -12.49 0.72
C LEU A 452 -52.57 -13.05 0.04
N THR A 453 -52.44 -14.13 -0.75
CA THR A 453 -53.60 -14.77 -1.38
C THR A 453 -54.58 -15.30 -0.34
N ARG A 454 -54.10 -15.87 0.77
CA ARG A 454 -54.97 -16.31 1.89
C ARG A 454 -55.70 -15.14 2.53
N HIS A 455 -55.02 -14.03 2.78
CA HIS A 455 -55.64 -12.82 3.34
C HIS A 455 -56.67 -12.19 2.41
N ILE A 456 -56.38 -12.10 1.11
CA ILE A 456 -57.34 -11.59 0.12
C ILE A 456 -58.58 -12.48 0.06
N HIS A 457 -58.42 -13.81 0.06
CA HIS A 457 -59.56 -14.73 0.07
C HIS A 457 -60.41 -14.65 1.34
N SER A 458 -59.81 -14.40 2.51
CA SER A 458 -60.58 -14.20 3.75
C SER A 458 -61.34 -12.88 3.74
N ALA A 459 -60.72 -11.79 3.29
CA ALA A 459 -61.35 -10.47 3.21
C ALA A 459 -62.53 -10.47 2.21
N LEU A 460 -62.35 -11.04 1.01
CA LEU A 460 -63.42 -11.18 0.02
C LEU A 460 -64.61 -12.01 0.53
N ARG A 461 -64.36 -13.07 1.32
CA ARG A 461 -65.46 -13.85 1.92
C ARG A 461 -66.25 -13.04 2.93
N GLU A 462 -65.59 -12.21 3.72
CA GLU A 462 -66.24 -11.37 4.72
C GLU A 462 -67.11 -10.29 4.05
N GLU A 463 -66.58 -9.61 3.03
CA GLU A 463 -67.34 -8.62 2.25
C GLU A 463 -68.55 -9.25 1.54
N VAL A 464 -68.37 -10.40 0.88
CA VAL A 464 -69.49 -11.10 0.20
C VAL A 464 -70.55 -11.56 1.20
N MET A 465 -70.17 -12.05 2.39
CA MET A 465 -71.15 -12.42 3.41
C MET A 465 -71.93 -11.21 3.93
N LEU A 466 -71.28 -10.06 4.14
CA LEU A 466 -71.95 -8.83 4.56
C LEU A 466 -72.94 -8.32 3.49
N GLU A 467 -72.56 -8.38 2.21
CA GLU A 467 -73.42 -7.98 1.10
C GLU A 467 -74.64 -8.90 0.96
N VAL A 468 -74.45 -10.22 1.03
CA VAL A 468 -75.54 -11.20 1.00
C VAL A 468 -76.48 -10.99 2.18
N GLN A 469 -75.96 -10.70 3.38
CA GLN A 469 -76.77 -10.45 4.56
C GLN A 469 -77.59 -9.15 4.43
N ALA A 470 -76.99 -8.09 3.89
CA ALA A 470 -77.70 -6.84 3.57
C ALA A 470 -78.82 -7.04 2.52
N GLN A 471 -78.57 -7.88 1.50
CA GLN A 471 -79.60 -8.23 0.51
C GLN A 471 -80.73 -9.10 1.10
N MET A 472 -80.41 -10.03 2.00
CA MET A 472 -81.41 -10.85 2.68
C MET A 472 -82.28 -10.03 3.64
N ASP A 473 -81.69 -9.07 4.35
CA ASP A 473 -82.44 -8.18 5.26
C ASP A 473 -83.36 -7.22 4.50
N SER A 474 -82.94 -6.73 3.33
CA SER A 474 -83.80 -5.93 2.45
C SER A 474 -84.93 -6.76 1.82
N TYR A 475 -84.70 -8.05 1.53
CA TYR A 475 -85.77 -8.95 1.06
C TYR A 475 -86.81 -9.24 2.16
N LYS A 476 -86.38 -9.42 3.42
CA LYS A 476 -87.29 -9.60 4.57
C LYS A 476 -88.17 -8.39 4.88
N GLN A 477 -87.75 -7.18 4.51
CA GLN A 477 -88.58 -5.99 4.67
C GLN A 477 -89.69 -5.85 3.61
N LEU A 478 -89.61 -6.63 2.52
CA LEU A 478 -90.56 -6.61 1.41
C LEU A 478 -91.57 -7.77 1.42
N SER A 479 -91.46 -8.70 2.37
CA SER A 479 -92.43 -9.78 2.64
C SER A 479 -93.19 -9.52 3.93
#